data_AF-A0A812U9B0-F1
#
_entry.id   AF-A0A812U9B0-F1
#
_cell.length_a   1.000
_cell.length_b   1.000
_cell.length_c   1.000
_cell.angle_alpha   90.00
_cell.angle_beta   90.00
_cell.angle_gamma   90.00
#
_symmetry.space_group_name_H-M   'P 1'
#
loop_
_entity.id
_entity.type
_entity.pdbx_description
1 polymer ?
#
loop_
_entity_poly.entity_id
_entity_poly.type
_entity_poly.pdbx_seq_one_letter_code
_entity_poly.pdbx_strand_id
1 'polypeptide(L)'
;MVDESPTPILPVKSFTQLQAPLLSARQLSDRQVEVENLPHSKRPVDDLFDFTQEFIERGYHAEYANWRDSYLKWRQGDAKGAKGENAHTTHLRNRKQRTFEYWYPTVSNFNFRRTCAYWIGVLFVEGCLFFLWPPLFDAFWPGAPARMKFWISKIPLLVGTSTFGSGIYMGYLELINMDVDVSERRANLIWCEWRALYNVLLEAKEDNGEGGGEIGDDGESSVAGSEVFWYQPLSSILGWVIYMSGAVLFQMANTADLFDMPQEMHETIVEWPLIFGGLCFFFGGIAEVVHNRCWATPPDTFVWWSSVLNFFGGIAFWLCACPETLGDLTTPIGVGGTVLYLIGAVLGLCMWRGEQFGLSLISNLNRVQRVDGTKIAVRTHAETGVSEIMPINPQAFQLDDTKNALQPKLSWRGLIFVLLCVLWGTASILHVFAVPAAPWEFESTSRTYRRHLLSQEMTSIVHAIGAHLIILLNSATVNVPAEEPFRFMTLALRLLVAVMTAQSVLSNWTFLIDEHD
;
A
#
# COMPACT_ATOMS: atom_id res chain seq x y z
N MET A 1 -68.96 -19.02 41.67
CA MET A 1 -69.14 -20.44 41.33
C MET A 1 -69.47 -20.50 39.85
N VAL A 2 -68.79 -21.41 39.13
CA VAL A 2 -69.00 -21.75 37.70
C VAL A 2 -68.43 -20.67 36.75
N ASP A 3 -67.55 -20.91 35.76
CA ASP A 3 -66.99 -22.13 35.18
C ASP A 3 -65.62 -21.78 34.55
N GLU A 4 -64.70 -22.73 34.55
CA GLU A 4 -63.45 -22.67 33.78
C GLU A 4 -63.66 -23.23 32.38
N SER A 5 -63.26 -22.51 31.34
CA SER A 5 -62.78 -23.15 30.10
C SER A 5 -61.69 -22.28 29.44
N PRO A 6 -60.56 -22.88 29.02
CA PRO A 6 -59.41 -22.15 28.50
C PRO A 6 -59.52 -21.91 26.99
N THR A 7 -59.29 -20.68 26.55
CA THR A 7 -59.02 -20.40 25.13
C THR A 7 -57.67 -21.01 24.71
N PRO A 8 -57.61 -21.75 23.59
CA PRO A 8 -56.41 -22.44 23.15
C PRO A 8 -55.36 -21.48 22.60
N ILE A 9 -54.14 -21.60 23.11
CA ILE A 9 -52.93 -21.00 22.55
C ILE A 9 -52.63 -21.73 21.23
N LEU A 10 -52.77 -21.03 20.10
CA LEU A 10 -52.33 -21.55 18.80
C LEU A 10 -50.79 -21.57 18.75
N PRO A 11 -50.17 -22.65 18.22
CA PRO A 11 -48.72 -22.77 18.19
C PRO A 11 -48.11 -21.79 17.18
N VAL A 12 -47.09 -21.06 17.63
CA VAL A 12 -46.18 -20.28 16.79
C VAL A 12 -45.50 -21.25 15.81
N LYS A 13 -45.92 -21.24 14.54
CA LYS A 13 -45.23 -21.96 13.48
C LYS A 13 -43.86 -21.32 13.26
N SER A 14 -42.83 -22.15 13.33
CA SER A 14 -41.44 -21.80 13.00
C SER A 14 -41.34 -21.14 11.61
N PHE A 15 -40.50 -20.11 11.51
CA PHE A 15 -40.23 -19.32 10.31
C PHE A 15 -39.60 -20.10 9.13
N THR A 16 -39.53 -21.43 9.20
CA THR A 16 -38.83 -22.32 8.28
C THR A 16 -39.70 -23.00 7.22
N GLN A 17 -41.00 -22.66 7.10
CA GLN A 17 -41.93 -23.31 6.16
C GLN A 17 -42.53 -22.42 5.06
N LEU A 18 -41.96 -21.25 4.80
CA LEU A 18 -42.27 -20.45 3.60
C LEU A 18 -41.02 -20.26 2.73
N GLN A 19 -40.39 -21.36 2.32
CA GLN A 19 -39.50 -21.35 1.16
C GLN A 19 -40.32 -21.70 -0.09
N ALA A 20 -40.69 -20.67 -0.86
CA ALA A 20 -41.02 -20.89 -2.26
C ALA A 20 -39.78 -21.50 -2.94
N PRO A 21 -39.91 -22.49 -3.84
CA PRO A 21 -38.76 -23.04 -4.53
C PRO A 21 -38.15 -21.92 -5.40
N LEU A 22 -36.87 -21.63 -5.17
CA LEU A 22 -36.09 -20.75 -6.03
C LEU A 22 -36.02 -21.39 -7.41
N LEU A 23 -36.80 -20.85 -8.35
CA LEU A 23 -36.74 -21.21 -9.76
C LEU A 23 -35.35 -20.88 -10.31
N SER A 24 -34.79 -21.79 -11.10
CA SER A 24 -33.51 -21.57 -11.76
C SER A 24 -33.60 -20.41 -12.76
N ALA A 25 -32.50 -19.69 -12.99
CA ALA A 25 -32.43 -18.56 -13.92
C ALA A 25 -32.95 -18.89 -15.34
N ARG A 26 -32.88 -20.17 -15.74
CA ARG A 26 -33.41 -20.68 -17.01
C ARG A 26 -34.94 -20.71 -17.03
N GLN A 27 -35.58 -21.08 -15.93
CA GLN A 27 -37.04 -21.08 -15.79
C GLN A 27 -37.63 -19.67 -15.72
N LEU A 28 -36.88 -18.68 -15.23
CA LEU A 28 -37.28 -17.27 -15.27
C LEU A 28 -37.22 -16.71 -16.70
N SER A 29 -36.20 -17.10 -17.47
CA SER A 29 -36.04 -16.78 -18.90
C SER A 29 -37.19 -17.35 -19.73
N ASP A 30 -37.52 -18.63 -19.57
CA ASP A 30 -38.56 -19.28 -20.37
C ASP A 30 -39.96 -18.71 -20.06
N ARG A 31 -40.20 -18.27 -18.82
CA ARG A 31 -41.45 -17.60 -18.44
C ARG A 31 -41.56 -16.16 -18.95
N GLN A 32 -40.45 -15.44 -19.07
CA GLN A 32 -40.46 -14.11 -19.71
C GLN A 32 -40.82 -14.20 -21.18
N VAL A 33 -40.33 -15.22 -21.89
CA VAL A 33 -40.66 -15.48 -23.30
C VAL A 33 -42.14 -15.87 -23.49
N GLU A 34 -42.75 -16.54 -22.50
CA GLU A 34 -44.18 -16.90 -22.54
C GLU A 34 -45.09 -15.69 -22.25
N VAL A 35 -44.65 -14.73 -21.43
CA VAL A 35 -45.40 -13.50 -21.13
C VAL A 35 -45.32 -12.47 -22.26
N GLU A 36 -44.21 -12.40 -23.00
CA GLU A 36 -44.06 -11.49 -24.15
C GLU A 36 -44.94 -11.85 -25.36
N ASN A 37 -45.49 -13.07 -25.42
CA ASN A 37 -46.31 -13.54 -26.55
C ASN A 37 -47.82 -13.53 -26.27
N LEU A 38 -48.27 -12.97 -25.14
CA LEU A 38 -49.70 -12.74 -24.92
C LEU A 38 -50.16 -11.51 -25.71
N PRO A 39 -51.13 -11.62 -26.63
CA PRO A 39 -51.67 -10.47 -27.32
C PRO A 39 -52.23 -9.51 -26.27
N HIS A 40 -51.66 -8.31 -26.17
CA HIS A 40 -52.24 -7.21 -25.40
C HIS A 40 -53.61 -6.88 -25.99
N SER A 41 -54.66 -7.55 -25.48
CA SER A 41 -56.02 -7.11 -25.75
C SER A 41 -56.17 -5.78 -25.03
N LYS A 42 -56.16 -4.70 -25.81
CA LYS A 42 -56.54 -3.38 -25.31
C LYS A 42 -58.00 -3.50 -24.91
N ARG A 43 -58.27 -3.74 -23.64
CA ARG A 43 -59.61 -3.47 -23.11
C ARG A 43 -59.90 -2.00 -23.42
N PRO A 44 -61.07 -1.67 -24.00
CA PRO A 44 -61.49 -0.28 -24.17
C PRO A 44 -61.33 0.45 -22.83
N VAL A 45 -60.85 1.69 -22.87
CA VAL A 45 -60.70 2.51 -21.64
C VAL A 45 -62.04 2.63 -20.91
N ASP A 46 -63.14 2.50 -21.64
CA ASP A 46 -64.53 2.54 -21.16
C ASP A 46 -64.91 1.34 -20.27
N ASP A 47 -64.11 0.27 -20.23
CA ASP A 47 -64.31 -0.91 -19.35
C ASP A 47 -63.61 -0.78 -17.98
N LEU A 48 -62.90 0.33 -17.72
CA LEU A 48 -62.26 0.57 -16.43
C LEU A 48 -63.27 1.13 -15.43
N PHE A 49 -63.36 0.49 -14.26
CA PHE A 49 -64.25 0.94 -13.19
C PHE A 49 -63.85 2.35 -12.71
N ASP A 50 -64.80 3.28 -12.72
CA ASP A 50 -64.57 4.65 -12.28
C ASP A 50 -64.67 4.76 -10.74
N PHE A 51 -63.50 4.85 -10.11
CA PHE A 51 -63.37 4.98 -8.65
C PHE A 51 -63.55 6.41 -8.14
N THR A 52 -63.94 7.38 -9.00
CA THR A 52 -64.01 8.79 -8.62
C THR A 52 -64.94 9.03 -7.43
N GLN A 53 -66.12 8.40 -7.41
CA GLN A 53 -67.06 8.53 -6.27
C GLN A 53 -66.47 7.94 -4.98
N GLU A 54 -65.82 6.79 -5.06
CA GLU A 54 -65.21 6.14 -3.88
C GLU A 54 -64.04 6.98 -3.31
N PHE A 55 -63.29 7.67 -4.18
CA PHE A 55 -62.26 8.63 -3.73
C PHE A 55 -62.85 9.89 -3.09
N ILE A 56 -64.01 10.36 -3.56
CA ILE A 56 -64.72 11.51 -2.96
C ILE A 56 -65.25 11.12 -1.58
N GLU A 57 -65.94 9.99 -1.47
CA GLU A 57 -66.52 9.49 -0.21
C GLU A 57 -65.46 9.23 0.87
N ARG A 58 -64.28 8.77 0.47
CA ARG A 58 -63.15 8.52 1.38
C ARG A 58 -62.28 9.75 1.65
N GLY A 59 -62.58 10.91 1.06
CA GLY A 59 -61.87 12.18 1.28
C GLY A 59 -60.51 12.31 0.58
N TYR A 60 -60.11 11.35 -0.25
CA TYR A 60 -58.81 11.34 -0.95
C TYR A 60 -58.82 12.07 -2.29
N HIS A 61 -60.00 12.47 -2.79
CA HIS A 61 -60.14 13.09 -4.11
C HIS A 61 -59.28 14.35 -4.29
N ALA A 62 -59.14 15.17 -3.25
CA ALA A 62 -58.30 16.37 -3.29
C ALA A 62 -56.80 16.03 -3.39
N GLU A 63 -56.35 15.02 -2.66
CA GLU A 63 -54.96 14.54 -2.70
C GLU A 63 -54.63 13.91 -4.05
N TYR A 64 -55.55 13.11 -4.59
CA TYR A 64 -55.42 12.52 -5.92
C TYR A 64 -55.40 13.57 -7.03
N ALA A 65 -56.27 14.57 -6.97
CA ALA A 65 -56.28 15.68 -7.94
C ALA A 65 -54.96 16.46 -7.91
N ASN A 66 -54.44 16.75 -6.72
CA ASN A 66 -53.14 17.41 -6.56
C ASN A 66 -51.98 16.56 -7.10
N TRP A 67 -51.98 15.25 -6.85
CA TRP A 67 -50.99 14.33 -7.40
C TRP A 67 -51.07 14.28 -8.93
N ARG A 68 -52.27 14.13 -9.50
CA ARG A 68 -52.52 14.07 -10.94
C ARG A 68 -52.02 15.34 -11.64
N ASP A 69 -52.37 16.51 -11.09
CA ASP A 69 -51.99 17.79 -11.66
C ASP A 69 -50.47 18.01 -11.57
N SER A 70 -49.84 17.55 -10.48
CA SER A 70 -48.37 17.54 -10.34
C SER A 70 -47.68 16.61 -11.33
N TYR A 71 -48.26 15.42 -11.57
CA TYR A 71 -47.77 14.46 -12.55
C TYR A 71 -47.92 14.97 -13.99
N LEU A 72 -49.02 15.66 -14.30
CA LEU A 72 -49.25 16.30 -15.60
C LEU A 72 -48.25 17.45 -15.84
N LYS A 73 -47.99 18.28 -14.84
CA LYS A 73 -46.95 19.32 -14.90
C LYS A 73 -45.57 18.72 -15.15
N TRP A 74 -45.23 17.62 -14.47
CA TRP A 74 -43.99 16.88 -14.70
C TRP A 74 -43.87 16.38 -16.15
N ARG A 75 -44.95 15.83 -16.73
CA ARG A 75 -44.97 15.38 -18.14
C ARG A 75 -44.95 16.51 -19.17
N GLN A 76 -45.40 17.70 -18.81
CA GLN A 76 -45.38 18.89 -19.68
C GLN A 76 -44.02 19.61 -19.67
N GLY A 77 -42.99 19.03 -19.05
CA GLY A 77 -41.63 19.55 -19.07
C GLY A 77 -41.30 20.50 -17.93
N ASP A 78 -42.20 20.70 -16.97
CA ASP A 78 -41.96 21.51 -15.77
C ASP A 78 -41.13 20.76 -14.70
N ALA A 79 -40.47 19.68 -15.11
CA ALA A 79 -39.57 18.88 -14.29
C ALA A 79 -38.29 19.67 -13.95
N LYS A 80 -38.36 20.56 -12.95
CA LYS A 80 -37.18 20.85 -12.13
C LYS A 80 -36.94 19.59 -11.31
N GLY A 81 -36.18 18.65 -11.89
CA GLY A 81 -35.99 17.28 -11.39
C GLY A 81 -35.73 17.21 -9.88
N ALA A 82 -36.10 16.08 -9.26
CA ALA A 82 -36.04 15.82 -7.82
C ALA A 82 -34.84 16.49 -7.13
N LYS A 83 -35.08 17.68 -6.56
CA LYS A 83 -34.09 18.46 -5.81
C LYS A 83 -33.99 17.87 -4.41
N GLY A 84 -33.24 16.79 -4.24
CA GLY A 84 -32.98 16.25 -2.91
C GLY A 84 -32.28 14.90 -2.92
N GLU A 85 -32.92 13.88 -3.48
CA GLU A 85 -32.46 12.49 -3.31
C GLU A 85 -31.18 12.17 -4.10
N ASN A 86 -30.98 12.78 -5.26
CA ASN A 86 -29.75 12.64 -6.05
C ASN A 86 -28.68 13.69 -5.71
N ALA A 87 -29.03 14.75 -4.99
CA ALA A 87 -28.06 15.79 -4.62
C ALA A 87 -27.02 15.20 -3.66
N HIS A 88 -27.45 14.44 -2.65
CA HIS A 88 -26.54 13.86 -1.67
C HIS A 88 -25.55 12.85 -2.29
N THR A 89 -26.02 11.96 -3.17
CA THR A 89 -25.17 10.98 -3.88
C THR A 89 -24.25 11.66 -4.91
N THR A 90 -24.73 12.70 -5.58
CA THR A 90 -23.93 13.48 -6.56
C THR A 90 -22.87 14.33 -5.85
N HIS A 91 -23.19 14.98 -4.73
CA HIS A 91 -22.23 15.71 -3.90
C HIS A 91 -21.17 14.79 -3.31
N LEU A 92 -21.53 13.59 -2.83
CA LEU A 92 -20.56 12.59 -2.36
C LEU A 92 -19.66 12.08 -3.48
N ARG A 93 -20.21 11.84 -4.68
CA ARG A 93 -19.44 11.42 -5.86
C ARG A 93 -18.46 12.51 -6.32
N ASN A 94 -18.93 13.75 -6.41
CA ASN A 94 -18.09 14.91 -6.75
C ASN A 94 -17.00 15.14 -5.70
N ARG A 95 -17.32 14.92 -4.42
CA ARG A 95 -16.34 15.01 -3.32
C ARG A 95 -15.25 13.95 -3.43
N LYS A 96 -15.62 12.68 -3.64
CA LYS A 96 -14.65 11.56 -3.80
C LYS A 96 -13.74 11.76 -5.01
N GLN A 97 -14.32 12.24 -6.11
CA GLN A 97 -13.58 12.52 -7.33
C GLN A 97 -12.56 13.66 -7.14
N ARG A 98 -12.95 14.77 -6.51
CA ARG A 98 -12.02 15.86 -6.16
C ARG A 98 -10.88 15.40 -5.24
N THR A 99 -11.15 14.51 -4.27
CA THR A 99 -10.09 13.94 -3.42
C THR A 99 -9.10 13.11 -4.24
N PHE A 100 -9.60 12.33 -5.19
CA PHE A 100 -8.74 11.54 -6.07
C PHE A 100 -7.86 12.42 -6.96
N GLU A 101 -8.47 13.42 -7.61
CA GLU A 101 -7.79 14.37 -8.50
C GLU A 101 -6.72 15.18 -7.76
N TYR A 102 -6.94 15.53 -6.48
CA TYR A 102 -5.93 16.20 -5.66
C TYR A 102 -4.68 15.33 -5.42
N TRP A 103 -4.85 14.05 -5.06
CA TRP A 103 -3.71 13.16 -4.77
C TRP A 103 -3.00 12.64 -6.03
N TYR A 104 -3.75 12.52 -7.14
CA TYR A 104 -3.30 11.99 -8.42
C TYR A 104 -3.70 12.91 -9.58
N PRO A 105 -3.20 14.16 -9.62
CA PRO A 105 -3.62 15.15 -10.63
C PRO A 105 -3.16 14.75 -12.03
N THR A 106 -2.06 14.00 -12.12
CA THR A 106 -1.47 13.58 -13.39
C THR A 106 -1.02 12.12 -13.34
N VAL A 107 -0.92 11.49 -14.52
CA VAL A 107 -0.32 10.16 -14.69
C VAL A 107 1.12 10.12 -14.16
N SER A 108 1.84 11.24 -14.26
CA SER A 108 3.19 11.38 -13.72
C SER A 108 3.21 11.26 -12.20
N ASN A 109 2.33 11.97 -11.49
CA ASN A 109 2.25 11.92 -10.03
C ASN A 109 1.88 10.51 -9.51
N PHE A 110 0.95 9.83 -10.18
CA PHE A 110 0.62 8.45 -9.86
C PHE A 110 1.80 7.50 -10.07
N ASN A 111 2.47 7.58 -11.22
CA ASN A 111 3.62 6.73 -11.50
C ASN A 111 4.75 7.01 -10.50
N PHE A 112 5.00 8.27 -10.16
CA PHE A 112 5.97 8.65 -9.14
C PHE A 112 5.67 7.99 -7.78
N ARG A 113 4.46 8.17 -7.24
CA ARG A 113 4.06 7.55 -5.96
C ARG A 113 4.11 6.02 -6.01
N ARG A 114 3.69 5.43 -7.12
CA ARG A 114 3.76 3.99 -7.36
C ARG A 114 5.20 3.47 -7.36
N THR A 115 6.11 4.19 -8.01
CA THR A 115 7.54 3.85 -8.06
C THR A 115 8.19 4.02 -6.69
N CYS A 116 7.89 5.11 -5.96
CA CYS A 116 8.36 5.30 -4.58
C CYS A 116 7.90 4.14 -3.69
N ALA A 117 6.60 3.83 -3.65
CA ALA A 117 6.06 2.73 -2.84
C ALA A 117 6.69 1.37 -3.16
N TYR A 118 7.00 1.10 -4.44
CA TYR A 118 7.72 -0.10 -4.84
C TYR A 118 9.12 -0.15 -4.23
N TRP A 119 9.91 0.91 -4.46
CA TRP A 119 11.30 0.96 -4.03
C TRP A 119 11.44 1.04 -2.51
N ILE A 120 10.54 1.71 -1.80
CA ILE A 120 10.53 1.70 -0.33
C ILE A 120 10.41 0.26 0.17
N GLY A 121 9.45 -0.52 -0.36
CA GLY A 121 9.28 -1.92 0.02
C GLY A 121 10.49 -2.80 -0.31
N VAL A 122 11.04 -2.67 -1.52
CA VAL A 122 12.23 -3.42 -1.96
C VAL A 122 13.44 -3.10 -1.07
N LEU A 123 13.75 -1.82 -0.89
CA LEU A 123 14.90 -1.34 -0.13
C LEU A 123 14.79 -1.71 1.35
N PHE A 124 13.59 -1.70 1.93
CA PHE A 124 13.39 -2.18 3.30
C PHE A 124 13.59 -3.68 3.44
N VAL A 125 13.05 -4.49 2.51
CA VAL A 125 13.28 -5.94 2.53
C VAL A 125 14.77 -6.24 2.43
N GLU A 126 15.45 -5.66 1.45
CA GLU A 126 16.88 -5.87 1.24
C GLU A 126 17.72 -5.38 2.42
N GLY A 127 17.46 -4.17 2.94
CA GLY A 127 18.14 -3.64 4.12
C GLY A 127 17.98 -4.53 5.35
N CYS A 128 16.77 -5.06 5.60
CA CYS A 128 16.54 -6.00 6.70
C CYS A 128 17.29 -7.32 6.51
N LEU A 129 17.40 -7.84 5.28
CA LEU A 129 18.16 -9.07 5.02
C LEU A 129 19.65 -8.87 5.33
N PHE A 130 20.22 -7.71 4.99
CA PHE A 130 21.58 -7.35 5.39
C PHE A 130 21.73 -7.21 6.90
N PHE A 131 20.74 -6.68 7.61
CA PHE A 131 20.76 -6.60 9.08
C PHE A 131 20.64 -7.96 9.79
N LEU A 132 19.93 -8.94 9.19
CA LEU A 132 19.85 -10.30 9.73
C LEU A 132 21.15 -11.09 9.56
N TRP A 133 22.00 -10.70 8.62
CA TRP A 133 23.18 -11.47 8.26
C TRP A 133 24.27 -11.49 9.35
N PRO A 134 24.74 -10.35 9.92
CA PRO A 134 25.75 -10.35 10.97
C PRO A 134 25.43 -11.25 12.18
N PRO A 135 24.24 -11.18 12.82
CA PRO A 135 23.95 -12.04 13.96
C PRO A 135 23.80 -13.52 13.56
N LEU A 136 23.36 -13.81 12.33
CA LEU A 136 23.34 -15.18 11.80
C LEU A 136 24.77 -15.72 11.64
N PHE A 137 25.65 -14.90 11.07
CA PHE A 137 27.05 -15.23 10.89
C PHE A 137 27.75 -15.46 12.24
N ASP A 138 27.58 -14.56 13.20
CA ASP A 138 28.17 -14.70 14.54
C ASP A 138 27.64 -15.93 15.29
N ALA A 139 26.37 -16.33 15.06
CA ALA A 139 25.81 -17.55 15.63
C ALA A 139 26.43 -18.83 15.05
N PHE A 140 26.68 -18.87 13.73
CA PHE A 140 27.33 -20.01 13.08
C PHE A 140 28.86 -20.01 13.26
N TRP A 141 29.47 -18.84 13.48
CA TRP A 141 30.92 -18.69 13.52
C TRP A 141 31.41 -17.69 14.59
N PRO A 142 31.16 -17.94 15.89
CA PRO A 142 31.43 -16.98 16.97
C PRO A 142 32.92 -16.58 17.09
N GLY A 143 33.82 -17.49 16.72
CA GLY A 143 35.27 -17.31 16.73
C GLY A 143 35.87 -16.75 15.44
N ALA A 144 35.06 -16.10 14.57
CA ALA A 144 35.55 -15.60 13.29
C ALA A 144 36.72 -14.61 13.47
N PRO A 145 37.80 -14.73 12.67
CA PRO A 145 38.89 -13.75 12.68
C PRO A 145 38.37 -12.32 12.43
N ALA A 146 39.03 -11.32 13.00
CA ALA A 146 38.63 -9.91 12.88
C ALA A 146 38.43 -9.46 11.42
N ARG A 147 39.33 -9.89 10.52
CA ARG A 147 39.21 -9.64 9.07
C ARG A 147 37.90 -10.21 8.50
N MET A 148 37.52 -11.42 8.89
CA MET A 148 36.29 -12.06 8.42
C MET A 148 35.07 -11.32 8.97
N LYS A 149 35.07 -10.94 10.25
CA LYS A 149 34.02 -10.11 10.86
C LYS A 149 33.88 -8.74 10.19
N PHE A 150 34.99 -8.11 9.79
CA PHE A 150 34.94 -6.86 9.05
C PHE A 150 34.16 -7.01 7.74
N TRP A 151 34.56 -7.96 6.89
CA TRP A 151 33.96 -8.13 5.57
C TRP A 151 32.58 -8.79 5.59
N ILE A 152 32.33 -9.73 6.50
CA ILE A 152 31.08 -10.52 6.53
C ILE A 152 30.06 -9.94 7.52
N SER A 153 30.45 -9.10 8.47
CA SER A 153 29.51 -8.46 9.40
C SER A 153 29.43 -6.96 9.19
N LYS A 154 30.54 -6.22 9.31
CA LYS A 154 30.52 -4.74 9.29
C LYS A 154 30.11 -4.16 7.94
N ILE A 155 30.67 -4.68 6.84
CA ILE A 155 30.33 -4.20 5.49
C ILE A 155 28.85 -4.48 5.12
N PRO A 156 28.30 -5.70 5.33
CA PRO A 156 26.87 -5.93 5.18
C PRO A 156 26.00 -5.00 6.02
N LEU A 157 26.38 -4.74 7.29
CA LEU A 157 25.64 -3.83 8.17
C LEU A 157 25.60 -2.40 7.61
N LEU A 158 26.74 -1.90 7.10
CA LEU A 158 26.83 -0.60 6.43
C LEU A 158 25.91 -0.53 5.21
N VAL A 159 25.96 -1.54 4.34
CA VAL A 159 25.13 -1.62 3.14
C VAL A 159 23.66 -1.72 3.50
N GLY A 160 23.30 -2.56 4.47
CA GLY A 160 21.94 -2.65 5.01
C GLY A 160 21.42 -1.32 5.50
N THR A 161 22.26 -0.54 6.19
CA THR A 161 21.92 0.81 6.65
C THR A 161 21.69 1.78 5.51
N SER A 162 22.55 1.75 4.48
CA SER A 162 22.42 2.59 3.30
C SER A 162 21.15 2.25 2.52
N THR A 163 20.87 0.96 2.33
CA THR A 163 19.69 0.47 1.60
C THR A 163 18.41 0.81 2.37
N PHE A 164 18.35 0.49 3.66
CA PHE A 164 17.19 0.80 4.49
C PHE A 164 16.97 2.32 4.61
N GLY A 165 18.03 3.09 4.82
CA GLY A 165 17.99 4.56 4.84
C GLY A 165 17.53 5.17 3.52
N SER A 166 17.92 4.59 2.38
CA SER A 166 17.42 4.99 1.06
C SER A 166 15.92 4.75 0.93
N GLY A 167 15.40 3.65 1.50
CA GLY A 167 13.96 3.40 1.59
C GLY A 167 13.24 4.47 2.42
N ILE A 168 13.80 4.87 3.56
CA ILE A 168 13.24 5.95 4.40
C ILE A 168 13.24 7.25 3.61
N TYR A 169 14.34 7.56 2.93
CA TYR A 169 14.45 8.75 2.11
C TYR A 169 13.45 8.77 0.96
N MET A 170 13.16 7.63 0.31
CA MET A 170 12.11 7.56 -0.72
C MET A 170 10.72 7.86 -0.16
N GLY A 171 10.43 7.44 1.07
CA GLY A 171 9.18 7.81 1.75
C GLY A 171 9.13 9.29 2.13
N TYR A 172 10.25 9.84 2.61
CA TYR A 172 10.39 11.28 2.82
C TYR A 172 10.25 12.08 1.52
N LEU A 173 10.79 11.56 0.42
CA LEU A 173 10.68 12.15 -0.90
C LEU A 173 9.22 12.21 -1.37
N GLU A 174 8.43 11.16 -1.11
CA GLU A 174 6.99 11.18 -1.37
C GLU A 174 6.27 12.24 -0.52
N LEU A 175 6.69 12.43 0.73
CA LEU A 175 6.13 13.44 1.64
C LEU A 175 6.41 14.88 1.16
N ILE A 176 7.65 15.21 0.81
CA ILE A 176 8.01 16.60 0.42
C ILE A 176 7.49 17.01 -0.97
N ASN A 177 7.00 16.04 -1.76
CA ASN A 177 6.44 16.24 -3.08
C ASN A 177 4.92 16.07 -3.13
N MET A 178 4.22 16.12 -1.99
CA MET A 178 2.77 15.87 -1.98
C MET A 178 1.96 16.90 -2.76
N ASP A 179 2.32 18.18 -2.69
CA ASP A 179 1.61 19.31 -3.31
C ASP A 179 2.24 19.75 -4.64
N VAL A 180 3.22 18.99 -5.16
CA VAL A 180 3.96 19.35 -6.37
C VAL A 180 3.43 18.56 -7.56
N ASP A 181 3.19 19.25 -8.68
CA ASP A 181 3.02 18.58 -9.96
C ASP A 181 4.41 18.17 -10.51
N VAL A 182 4.69 16.87 -10.46
CA VAL A 182 5.96 16.30 -10.91
C VAL A 182 6.11 16.45 -12.43
N SER A 183 4.99 16.57 -13.17
CA SER A 183 5.00 16.74 -14.62
C SER A 183 5.62 18.08 -15.06
N GLU A 184 5.56 19.10 -14.20
CA GLU A 184 6.20 20.40 -14.43
C GLU A 184 7.72 20.40 -14.13
N ARG A 185 8.31 19.23 -13.84
CA ARG A 185 9.72 19.05 -13.42
C ARG A 185 10.09 19.82 -12.16
N ARG A 186 9.14 20.05 -11.25
CA ARG A 186 9.31 20.83 -10.01
C ARG A 186 9.60 19.98 -8.77
N ALA A 187 9.97 18.71 -8.94
CA ALA A 187 10.17 17.81 -7.81
C ALA A 187 11.24 18.32 -6.84
N ASN A 188 10.86 18.46 -5.57
CA ASN A 188 11.74 18.77 -4.47
C ASN A 188 12.53 17.52 -4.08
N LEU A 189 13.86 17.58 -4.13
CA LEU A 189 14.69 16.45 -3.76
C LEU A 189 15.16 16.52 -2.31
N ILE A 190 15.39 17.72 -1.78
CA ILE A 190 16.17 17.88 -0.54
C ILE A 190 15.31 18.41 0.61
N TRP A 191 14.49 19.42 0.34
CA TRP A 191 13.89 20.24 1.40
C TRP A 191 12.36 20.23 1.32
N CYS A 192 11.74 20.11 2.49
CA CYS A 192 10.31 20.34 2.66
C CYS A 192 10.07 21.83 2.87
N GLU A 193 9.25 22.46 2.02
CA GLU A 193 8.79 23.83 2.28
C GLU A 193 7.76 23.81 3.42
N TRP A 194 8.26 23.81 4.67
CA TRP A 194 7.46 23.69 5.89
C TRP A 194 6.33 24.71 5.99
N ARG A 195 6.53 25.92 5.44
CA ARG A 195 5.48 26.95 5.37
C ARG A 195 4.35 26.56 4.43
N ALA A 196 4.64 26.02 3.25
CA ALA A 196 3.61 25.54 2.34
C ALA A 196 2.83 24.39 2.98
N LEU A 197 3.54 23.42 3.57
CA LEU A 197 2.94 22.28 4.24
C LEU A 197 2.14 22.69 5.49
N TYR A 198 2.60 23.70 6.24
CA TYR A 198 1.92 24.23 7.42
C TYR A 198 0.75 25.15 7.08
N ASN A 199 0.82 25.92 5.99
CA ASN A 199 -0.30 26.72 5.51
C ASN A 199 -1.45 25.83 5.06
N VAL A 200 -1.12 24.72 4.37
CA VAL A 200 -2.05 23.62 4.14
C VAL A 200 -2.63 23.18 5.50
N LEU A 201 -1.82 22.85 6.52
CA LEU A 201 -2.34 22.49 7.86
C LEU A 201 -3.14 23.58 8.60
N LEU A 202 -2.99 24.86 8.30
CA LEU A 202 -3.61 25.99 9.02
C LEU A 202 -4.94 26.43 8.41
N GLU A 203 -5.04 26.49 7.09
CA GLU A 203 -6.30 26.73 6.37
C GLU A 203 -7.37 25.71 6.81
N ALA A 204 -6.94 24.54 7.30
CA ALA A 204 -7.73 23.50 7.95
C ALA A 204 -8.55 23.92 9.16
N LYS A 205 -8.01 24.86 9.92
CA LYS A 205 -8.46 25.15 11.28
C LYS A 205 -9.41 26.33 11.30
N GLU A 206 -9.26 27.26 10.36
CA GLU A 206 -10.12 28.44 10.22
C GLU A 206 -11.49 28.07 9.62
N ASP A 207 -11.54 27.18 8.61
CA ASP A 207 -12.81 26.74 8.00
C ASP A 207 -13.66 25.80 8.89
N ASN A 208 -13.06 25.20 9.93
CA ASN A 208 -13.79 24.44 10.96
C ASN A 208 -14.27 25.33 12.12
N GLY A 209 -13.92 26.62 12.15
CA GLY A 209 -14.02 27.49 13.32
C GLY A 209 -15.01 28.65 13.25
N GLU A 210 -15.43 29.12 12.06
CA GLU A 210 -16.21 30.38 11.95
C GLU A 210 -17.51 30.28 11.14
N GLY A 211 -18.04 29.08 10.93
CA GLY A 211 -19.41 28.87 10.45
C GLY A 211 -20.44 28.90 11.58
N GLY A 212 -20.45 29.96 12.39
CA GLY A 212 -21.49 30.19 13.40
C GLY A 212 -22.83 30.47 12.72
N GLY A 213 -23.54 29.42 12.34
CA GLY A 213 -24.92 29.51 11.85
C GLY A 213 -25.81 30.03 12.98
N GLU A 214 -26.32 31.25 12.84
CA GLU A 214 -27.52 31.66 13.59
C GLU A 214 -28.63 30.66 13.28
N ILE A 215 -29.20 30.11 14.35
CA ILE A 215 -30.36 29.21 14.30
C ILE A 215 -31.56 30.08 13.89
N GLY A 216 -31.90 30.06 12.59
CA GLY A 216 -33.20 30.51 12.11
C GLY A 216 -34.29 29.56 12.58
N ASP A 217 -35.46 30.09 12.94
CA ASP A 217 -36.60 29.43 13.59
C ASP A 217 -37.38 28.47 12.66
N ASP A 218 -36.75 28.05 11.57
CA ASP A 218 -37.34 27.25 10.52
C ASP A 218 -36.64 25.89 10.58
N GLY A 219 -37.31 24.87 11.10
CA GLY A 219 -36.76 23.54 11.40
C GLY A 219 -36.27 22.69 10.22
N GLU A 220 -35.65 23.30 9.21
CA GLU A 220 -34.87 22.62 8.17
C GLU A 220 -33.38 22.80 8.44
N SER A 221 -32.74 21.75 8.95
CA SER A 221 -31.28 21.69 9.08
C SER A 221 -30.64 21.61 7.70
N SER A 222 -30.37 22.76 7.07
CA SER A 222 -29.46 22.84 5.92
C SER A 222 -28.01 22.76 6.41
N VAL A 223 -27.54 21.57 6.77
CA VAL A 223 -26.09 21.31 6.92
C VAL A 223 -25.51 21.15 5.51
N ALA A 224 -25.46 22.25 4.77
CA ALA A 224 -24.74 22.37 3.52
C ALA A 224 -23.49 23.22 3.79
N GLY A 225 -22.31 22.63 3.60
CA GLY A 225 -21.05 23.38 3.51
C GLY A 225 -20.15 23.28 4.75
N SER A 226 -19.52 22.12 4.95
CA SER A 226 -18.19 22.08 5.55
C SER A 226 -17.26 21.45 4.51
N GLU A 227 -16.49 22.26 3.80
CA GLU A 227 -15.41 21.78 2.93
C GLU A 227 -14.34 21.13 3.81
N VAL A 228 -14.38 19.80 3.94
CA VAL A 228 -13.32 19.07 4.65
C VAL A 228 -12.13 19.00 3.71
N PHE A 229 -11.20 19.93 3.87
CA PHE A 229 -9.91 19.89 3.21
C PHE A 229 -9.03 18.74 3.78
N TRP A 230 -8.18 18.19 2.91
CA TRP A 230 -7.57 16.87 3.05
C TRP A 230 -6.11 16.95 3.49
N TYR A 231 -5.91 17.02 4.81
CA TYR A 231 -4.58 17.20 5.40
C TYR A 231 -3.84 15.90 5.64
N GLN A 232 -2.52 15.91 5.46
CA GLN A 232 -1.69 14.91 6.13
C GLN A 232 -1.57 15.26 7.61
N PRO A 233 -1.91 14.33 8.53
CA PRO A 233 -1.72 14.52 9.96
C PRO A 233 -0.26 14.88 10.26
N LEU A 234 -0.05 15.76 11.25
CA LEU A 234 1.27 16.08 11.77
C LEU A 234 2.10 14.83 12.13
N SER A 235 1.44 13.74 12.55
CA SER A 235 2.09 12.45 12.80
C SER A 235 2.74 11.82 11.56
N SER A 236 2.18 12.00 10.36
CA SER A 236 2.80 11.57 9.09
C SER A 236 4.15 12.24 8.89
N ILE A 237 4.13 13.57 9.03
CA ILE A 237 5.24 14.46 8.78
C ILE A 237 6.36 14.20 9.78
N LEU A 238 6.01 14.23 11.07
CA LEU A 238 6.93 13.93 12.15
C LEU A 238 7.49 12.52 12.01
N GLY A 239 6.67 11.54 11.65
CA GLY A 239 7.09 10.16 11.44
C GLY A 239 8.24 10.05 10.44
N TRP A 240 8.09 10.59 9.23
CA TRP A 240 9.15 10.52 8.21
C TRP A 240 10.41 11.30 8.59
N VAL A 241 10.27 12.49 9.18
CA VAL A 241 11.41 13.30 9.63
C VAL A 241 12.20 12.58 10.72
N ILE A 242 11.50 12.00 11.69
CA ILE A 242 12.10 11.26 12.80
C ILE A 242 12.80 10.00 12.26
N TYR A 243 12.14 9.22 11.39
CA TYR A 243 12.78 8.08 10.74
C TYR A 243 14.02 8.46 9.95
N MET A 244 13.97 9.54 9.17
CA MET A 244 15.11 10.02 8.40
C MET A 244 16.27 10.43 9.29
N SER A 245 15.98 11.11 10.40
CA SER A 245 16.98 11.48 11.41
C SER A 245 17.64 10.24 12.01
N GLY A 246 16.83 9.23 12.35
CA GLY A 246 17.33 7.95 12.86
C GLY A 246 18.22 7.20 11.86
N ALA A 247 17.82 7.18 10.59
CA ALA A 247 18.59 6.55 9.52
C ALA A 247 19.96 7.22 9.31
N VAL A 248 20.01 8.56 9.36
CA VAL A 248 21.27 9.31 9.24
C VAL A 248 22.20 9.01 10.41
N LEU A 249 21.67 8.95 11.64
CA LEU A 249 22.47 8.60 12.83
C LEU A 249 23.02 7.17 12.75
N PHE A 250 22.20 6.20 12.33
CA PHE A 250 22.65 4.82 12.10
C PHE A 250 23.72 4.76 11.01
N GLN A 251 23.54 5.48 9.90
CA GLN A 251 24.51 5.51 8.82
C GLN A 251 25.83 6.11 9.28
N MET A 252 25.79 7.20 10.06
CA MET A 252 26.98 7.81 10.66
C MET A 252 27.70 6.81 11.56
N ALA A 253 26.98 6.14 12.47
CA ALA A 253 27.56 5.16 13.38
C ALA A 253 28.22 3.98 12.66
N ASN A 254 27.50 3.35 11.75
CA ASN A 254 28.00 2.18 11.02
C ASN A 254 29.13 2.53 10.05
N THR A 255 29.19 3.78 9.57
CA THR A 255 30.34 4.27 8.80
C THR A 255 31.54 4.51 9.71
N ALA A 256 31.33 5.11 10.89
CA ALA A 256 32.39 5.34 11.86
C ALA A 256 32.98 4.02 12.39
N ASP A 257 32.15 3.01 12.65
CA ASP A 257 32.56 1.69 13.15
C ASP A 257 33.46 0.90 12.17
N LEU A 258 33.64 1.37 10.93
CA LEU A 258 34.62 0.79 10.01
C LEU A 258 36.07 1.12 10.38
N PHE A 259 36.28 2.13 11.22
CA PHE A 259 37.60 2.64 11.57
C PHE A 259 37.98 2.26 13.00
N ASP A 260 39.23 1.87 13.19
CA ASP A 260 39.80 1.69 14.53
C ASP A 260 39.93 3.06 15.20
N MET A 261 39.39 3.19 16.42
CA MET A 261 39.42 4.44 17.18
C MET A 261 39.51 4.18 18.70
N PRO A 262 39.95 5.17 19.50
CA PRO A 262 39.92 5.07 20.96
C PRO A 262 38.50 4.86 21.48
N GLN A 263 38.37 4.14 22.61
CA GLN A 263 37.07 3.80 23.19
C GLN A 263 36.17 5.01 23.43
N GLU A 264 36.68 6.10 24.01
CA GLU A 264 35.90 7.33 24.25
C GLU A 264 35.31 7.92 22.95
N MET A 265 36.06 7.82 21.85
CA MET A 265 35.59 8.28 20.54
C MET A 265 34.53 7.32 20.00
N HIS A 266 34.75 6.00 20.11
CA HIS A 266 33.80 4.96 19.68
C HIS A 266 32.45 5.13 20.38
N GLU A 267 32.43 5.29 21.71
CA GLU A 267 31.22 5.55 22.48
C GLU A 267 30.49 6.80 21.95
N THR A 268 31.23 7.88 21.66
CA THR A 268 30.66 9.17 21.22
C THR A 268 30.11 9.14 19.80
N ILE A 269 30.78 8.51 18.84
CA ILE A 269 30.43 8.59 17.40
C ILE A 269 29.81 7.31 16.82
N VAL A 270 29.81 6.21 17.59
CA VAL A 270 29.15 4.95 17.22
C VAL A 270 27.99 4.68 18.17
N GLU A 271 28.25 4.49 19.47
CA GLU A 271 27.22 4.02 20.40
C GLU A 271 26.09 5.03 20.63
N TRP A 272 26.43 6.28 20.99
CA TRP A 272 25.41 7.32 21.20
C TRP A 272 24.53 7.57 19.96
N PRO A 273 25.09 7.70 18.75
CA PRO A 273 24.29 7.78 17.53
C PRO A 273 23.40 6.57 17.29
N LEU A 274 23.83 5.34 17.59
CA LEU A 274 22.96 4.15 17.52
C LEU A 274 21.80 4.23 18.52
N ILE A 275 22.08 4.67 19.76
CA ILE A 275 21.05 4.85 20.81
C ILE A 275 20.01 5.89 20.36
N PHE A 276 20.46 7.08 19.96
CA PHE A 276 19.56 8.15 19.51
C PHE A 276 18.84 7.78 18.21
N GLY A 277 19.51 7.09 17.30
CA GLY A 277 18.89 6.59 16.08
C GLY A 277 17.80 5.56 16.36
N GLY A 278 18.02 4.66 17.32
CA GLY A 278 17.05 3.65 17.72
C GLY A 278 15.86 4.31 18.41
N LEU A 279 16.11 5.31 19.24
CA LEU A 279 15.08 6.13 19.86
C LEU A 279 14.23 6.87 18.81
N CYS A 280 14.85 7.40 17.75
CA CYS A 280 14.13 7.95 16.61
C CYS A 280 13.23 6.89 15.96
N PHE A 281 13.72 5.68 15.69
CA PHE A 281 12.89 4.61 15.12
C PHE A 281 11.70 4.24 15.99
N PHE A 282 11.88 4.21 17.31
CA PHE A 282 10.77 4.05 18.27
C PHE A 282 9.72 5.17 18.16
N PHE A 283 10.14 6.44 18.17
CA PHE A 283 9.19 7.56 18.05
C PHE A 283 8.54 7.66 16.66
N GLY A 284 9.26 7.29 15.59
CA GLY A 284 8.70 7.12 14.25
C GLY A 284 7.60 6.07 14.24
N GLY A 285 7.81 4.95 14.96
CA GLY A 285 6.82 3.91 15.16
C GLY A 285 5.57 4.40 15.94
N ILE A 286 5.77 5.22 16.98
CA ILE A 286 4.65 5.89 17.68
C ILE A 286 3.86 6.75 16.68
N ALA A 287 4.55 7.52 15.86
CA ALA A 287 3.93 8.38 14.87
C ALA A 287 3.10 7.58 13.85
N GLU A 288 3.55 6.40 13.43
CA GLU A 288 2.79 5.46 12.58
C GLU A 288 1.51 4.96 13.26
N VAL A 289 1.64 4.45 14.48
CA VAL A 289 0.51 3.96 15.29
C VAL A 289 -0.52 5.09 15.50
N VAL A 290 -0.04 6.32 15.73
CA VAL A 290 -0.83 7.57 15.82
C VAL A 290 -1.52 7.93 14.54
N HIS A 291 -0.79 7.96 13.44
CA HIS A 291 -1.33 8.27 12.12
C HIS A 291 -2.46 7.32 11.73
N ASN A 292 -2.29 6.02 12.01
CA ASN A 292 -3.23 4.98 11.61
C ASN A 292 -4.28 4.64 12.67
N ARG A 293 -4.25 5.31 13.83
CA ARG A 293 -5.18 5.09 14.95
C ARG A 293 -5.29 3.61 15.33
N CYS A 294 -4.15 2.92 15.42
CA CYS A 294 -4.15 1.47 15.67
C CYS A 294 -4.78 1.08 17.02
N TRP A 295 -4.87 2.01 18.00
CA TRP A 295 -5.59 1.79 19.27
C TRP A 295 -7.12 1.84 19.13
N ALA A 296 -7.65 2.42 18.05
CA ALA A 296 -9.08 2.65 17.85
C ALA A 296 -9.65 1.91 16.64
N THR A 297 -8.82 1.13 15.94
CA THR A 297 -9.19 0.42 14.72
C THR A 297 -8.80 -1.06 14.82
N PRO A 298 -9.58 -1.98 14.24
CA PRO A 298 -9.27 -3.41 14.28
C PRO A 298 -8.05 -3.76 13.42
N PRO A 299 -7.36 -4.88 13.70
CA PRO A 299 -6.15 -5.31 12.99
C PRO A 299 -6.48 -6.03 11.66
N ASP A 300 -7.16 -5.34 10.74
CA ASP A 300 -7.71 -5.93 9.51
C ASP A 300 -6.99 -5.51 8.22
N THR A 301 -6.08 -4.54 8.29
CA THR A 301 -5.35 -4.02 7.12
C THR A 301 -3.85 -4.22 7.22
N PHE A 302 -3.18 -4.32 6.07
CA PHE A 302 -1.71 -4.37 6.01
C PHE A 302 -1.06 -3.12 6.61
N VAL A 303 -1.68 -1.94 6.48
CA VAL A 303 -1.22 -0.70 7.12
C VAL A 303 -1.20 -0.84 8.65
N TRP A 304 -2.25 -1.42 9.23
CA TRP A 304 -2.33 -1.62 10.68
C TRP A 304 -1.19 -2.52 11.16
N TRP A 305 -1.02 -3.69 10.52
CA TRP A 305 0.03 -4.64 10.88
C TRP A 305 1.42 -4.05 10.67
N SER A 306 1.67 -3.39 9.54
CA SER A 306 2.95 -2.71 9.29
C SER A 306 3.27 -1.67 10.37
N SER A 307 2.28 -0.86 10.77
CA SER A 307 2.48 0.19 11.79
C SER A 307 2.87 -0.38 13.15
N VAL A 308 2.20 -1.45 13.56
CA VAL A 308 2.45 -2.12 14.85
C VAL A 308 3.79 -2.86 14.82
N LEU A 309 4.11 -3.54 13.73
CA LEU A 309 5.40 -4.22 13.54
C LEU A 309 6.56 -3.23 13.56
N ASN A 310 6.43 -2.09 12.87
CA ASN A 310 7.45 -1.03 12.87
C ASN A 310 7.63 -0.40 14.25
N PHE A 311 6.53 -0.22 15.01
CA PHE A 311 6.59 0.27 16.39
C PHE A 311 7.37 -0.69 17.32
N PHE A 312 7.03 -1.98 17.32
CA PHE A 312 7.76 -2.95 18.14
C PHE A 312 9.17 -3.20 17.62
N GLY A 313 9.39 -3.13 16.31
CA GLY A 313 10.72 -3.14 15.70
C GLY A 313 11.59 -1.97 16.20
N GLY A 314 11.02 -0.77 16.25
CA GLY A 314 11.70 0.42 16.77
C GLY A 314 12.07 0.30 18.24
N ILE A 315 11.18 -0.27 19.07
CA ILE A 315 11.50 -0.60 20.48
C ILE A 315 12.68 -1.56 20.54
N ALA A 316 12.65 -2.65 19.78
CA ALA A 316 13.69 -3.66 19.79
C ALA A 316 15.05 -3.10 19.33
N PHE A 317 15.08 -2.24 18.32
CA PHE A 317 16.31 -1.57 17.86
C PHE A 317 16.86 -0.59 18.90
N TRP A 318 16.00 0.19 19.56
CA TRP A 318 16.44 1.07 20.64
C TRP A 318 17.01 0.28 21.82
N LEU A 319 16.33 -0.79 22.23
CA LEU A 319 16.79 -1.69 23.27
C LEU A 319 18.12 -2.36 22.91
N CYS A 320 18.25 -2.85 21.68
CA CYS A 320 19.50 -3.45 21.18
C CYS A 320 20.67 -2.46 21.15
N ALA A 321 20.40 -1.17 20.96
CA ALA A 321 21.43 -0.12 21.01
C ALA A 321 21.89 0.21 22.44
N CYS A 322 21.22 -0.31 23.48
CA CYS A 322 21.55 -0.12 24.89
C CYS A 322 22.06 -1.44 25.51
N PRO A 323 23.21 -1.99 25.10
CA PRO A 323 23.64 -3.35 25.43
C PRO A 323 23.78 -3.61 26.94
N GLU A 324 24.21 -2.61 27.72
CA GLU A 324 24.34 -2.72 29.18
C GLU A 324 23.02 -3.07 29.88
N THR A 325 21.88 -2.76 29.26
CA THR A 325 20.56 -3.01 29.83
C THR A 325 20.06 -4.45 29.64
N LEU A 326 20.62 -5.18 28.67
CA LEU A 326 20.06 -6.46 28.20
C LEU A 326 21.05 -7.62 28.21
N GLY A 327 22.36 -7.36 28.26
CA GLY A 327 23.39 -8.41 28.26
C GLY A 327 23.21 -9.38 27.09
N ASP A 328 23.11 -10.68 27.39
CA ASP A 328 22.95 -11.75 26.40
C ASP A 328 21.66 -11.66 25.57
N LEU A 329 20.65 -10.89 26.02
CA LEU A 329 19.40 -10.71 25.27
C LEU A 329 19.50 -9.66 24.16
N THR A 330 20.60 -8.90 24.08
CA THR A 330 20.80 -7.83 23.09
C THR A 330 20.66 -8.37 21.65
N THR A 331 21.41 -9.42 21.31
CA THR A 331 21.40 -9.99 19.95
C THR A 331 20.04 -10.61 19.57
N PRO A 332 19.40 -11.46 20.41
CA PRO A 332 18.06 -11.97 20.12
C PRO A 332 17.01 -10.87 19.95
N ILE A 333 17.06 -9.80 20.76
CA ILE A 333 16.13 -8.67 20.64
C ILE A 333 16.37 -7.92 19.33
N GLY A 334 17.63 -7.64 18.96
CA GLY A 334 17.97 -7.01 17.68
C GLY A 334 17.52 -7.83 16.46
N VAL A 335 17.71 -9.16 16.51
CA VAL A 335 17.19 -10.09 15.48
C VAL A 335 15.67 -10.02 15.42
N GLY A 336 14.99 -10.09 16.57
CA GLY A 336 13.54 -9.95 16.66
C GLY A 336 13.05 -8.64 16.04
N GLY A 337 13.70 -7.52 16.37
CA GLY A 337 13.40 -6.21 15.79
C GLY A 337 13.54 -6.18 14.27
N THR A 338 14.62 -6.76 13.75
CA THR A 338 14.87 -6.84 12.30
C THR A 338 13.83 -7.71 11.60
N VAL A 339 13.42 -8.82 12.19
CA VAL A 339 12.34 -9.67 11.65
C VAL A 339 11.01 -8.92 11.60
N LEU A 340 10.69 -8.13 12.63
CA LEU A 340 9.46 -7.32 12.63
C LEU A 340 9.47 -6.29 11.49
N TYR A 341 10.59 -5.57 11.29
CA TYR A 341 10.73 -4.67 10.15
C TYR A 341 10.69 -5.40 8.81
N LEU A 342 11.28 -6.59 8.70
CA LEU A 342 11.23 -7.40 7.48
C LEU A 342 9.79 -7.79 7.12
N ILE A 343 9.00 -8.23 8.11
CA ILE A 343 7.59 -8.54 7.88
C ILE A 343 6.84 -7.26 7.48
N GLY A 344 7.07 -6.14 8.18
CA GLY A 344 6.51 -4.83 7.81
C GLY A 344 6.84 -4.41 6.36
N ALA A 345 8.09 -4.62 5.93
CA ALA A 345 8.56 -4.33 4.57
C ALA A 345 7.86 -5.19 3.51
N VAL A 346 7.68 -6.49 3.79
CA VAL A 346 6.92 -7.40 2.92
C VAL A 346 5.44 -6.98 2.85
N LEU A 347 4.85 -6.57 3.97
CA LEU A 347 3.51 -5.98 3.98
C LEU A 347 3.47 -4.68 3.16
N GLY A 348 4.54 -3.89 3.15
CA GLY A 348 4.74 -2.74 2.26
C GLY A 348 4.62 -3.10 0.78
N LEU A 349 5.27 -4.18 0.35
CA LEU A 349 5.12 -4.68 -1.02
C LEU A 349 3.71 -5.26 -1.29
N CYS A 350 3.05 -5.86 -0.29
CA CYS A 350 1.65 -6.25 -0.40
C CYS A 350 0.71 -5.04 -0.56
N MET A 351 1.00 -3.94 0.13
CA MET A 351 0.31 -2.64 -0.01
C MET A 351 0.51 -2.08 -1.42
N TRP A 352 1.76 -2.04 -1.91
CA TRP A 352 2.05 -1.64 -3.29
C TRP A 352 1.30 -2.48 -4.32
N ARG A 353 1.28 -3.81 -4.16
CA ARG A 353 0.47 -4.71 -4.99
C ARG A 353 -1.02 -4.35 -4.95
N GLY A 354 -1.52 -3.94 -3.78
CA GLY A 354 -2.88 -3.47 -3.57
C GLY A 354 -3.14 -2.05 -4.08
N GLU A 355 -2.18 -1.43 -4.77
CA GLU A 355 -2.19 -0.02 -5.19
C GLU A 355 -2.30 0.97 -4.01
N GLN A 356 -1.90 0.54 -2.82
CA GLN A 356 -1.83 1.37 -1.63
C GLN A 356 -0.47 2.07 -1.56
N PHE A 357 -0.43 3.35 -1.91
CA PHE A 357 0.80 4.18 -1.93
C PHE A 357 0.96 4.97 -0.64
N GLY A 358 2.14 5.52 -0.38
CA GLY A 358 2.42 6.18 0.91
C GLY A 358 2.54 5.24 2.11
N LEU A 359 2.35 3.94 1.91
CA LEU A 359 2.47 2.87 2.89
C LEU A 359 1.73 3.19 4.21
N SER A 360 2.44 3.15 5.34
CA SER A 360 1.86 3.39 6.66
C SER A 360 1.79 4.86 7.04
N LEU A 361 2.77 5.69 6.66
CA LEU A 361 2.84 7.09 7.12
C LEU A 361 2.08 8.08 6.22
N ILE A 362 1.70 7.71 5.00
CA ILE A 362 0.87 8.57 4.12
C ILE A 362 -0.39 7.79 3.72
N SER A 363 -0.93 7.00 4.66
CA SER A 363 -2.01 6.04 4.39
C SER A 363 -3.33 6.71 3.96
N ASN A 364 -3.47 8.02 4.17
CA ASN A 364 -4.60 8.81 3.70
C ASN A 364 -4.73 8.83 2.17
N LEU A 365 -3.63 8.65 1.43
CA LEU A 365 -3.64 8.47 -0.04
C LEU A 365 -4.56 7.31 -0.47
N ASN A 366 -4.73 6.34 0.42
CA ASN A 366 -5.43 5.08 0.14
C ASN A 366 -6.90 5.12 0.55
N ARG A 367 -7.37 6.18 1.22
CA ARG A 367 -8.77 6.28 1.66
C ARG A 367 -9.74 6.24 0.49
N VAL A 368 -9.39 6.84 -0.64
CA VAL A 368 -10.24 6.86 -1.84
C VAL A 368 -10.48 5.46 -2.40
N GLN A 369 -9.48 4.57 -2.34
CA GLN A 369 -9.61 3.19 -2.82
C GLN A 369 -10.34 2.26 -1.83
N ARG A 370 -10.28 2.55 -0.53
CA ARG A 370 -10.80 1.67 0.54
C ARG A 370 -12.32 1.64 0.64
N VAL A 371 -13.02 2.68 0.18
CA VAL A 371 -14.44 2.85 0.51
C VAL A 371 -15.38 2.04 -0.39
N ASP A 372 -15.04 1.76 -1.67
CA ASP A 372 -15.98 1.12 -2.60
C ASP A 372 -15.37 0.03 -3.52
N GLY A 373 -14.20 -0.53 -3.19
CA GLY A 373 -13.52 -1.48 -4.08
C GLY A 373 -13.13 -0.89 -5.44
N THR A 374 -13.03 0.44 -5.49
CA THR A 374 -12.74 1.25 -6.68
C THR A 374 -11.36 0.91 -7.20
N LYS A 375 -11.25 0.66 -8.50
CA LYS A 375 -9.97 0.41 -9.18
C LYS A 375 -9.47 1.70 -9.80
N ILE A 376 -8.16 1.92 -9.81
CA ILE A 376 -7.57 3.00 -10.58
C ILE A 376 -7.33 2.50 -12.01
N ALA A 377 -7.73 3.30 -12.99
CA ALA A 377 -7.40 3.06 -14.39
C ALA A 377 -6.87 4.31 -15.05
N VAL A 378 -6.01 4.10 -16.05
CA VAL A 378 -5.57 5.16 -16.95
C VAL A 378 -6.45 5.12 -18.19
N ARG A 379 -7.12 6.23 -18.51
CA ARG A 379 -7.90 6.41 -19.72
C ARG A 379 -7.12 7.32 -20.67
N THR A 380 -6.83 6.82 -21.87
CA THR A 380 -6.27 7.64 -22.94
C THR A 380 -7.38 8.10 -23.86
N HIS A 381 -7.55 9.42 -23.99
CA HIS A 381 -8.52 10.02 -24.90
C HIS A 381 -8.06 9.83 -26.34
N ALA A 382 -8.88 9.17 -27.17
CA ALA A 382 -8.53 8.87 -28.56
C ALA A 382 -8.34 10.14 -29.41
N GLU A 383 -9.04 11.23 -29.07
CA GLU A 383 -9.01 12.49 -29.82
C GLU A 383 -7.80 13.36 -29.48
N THR A 384 -7.38 13.39 -28.22
CA THR A 384 -6.31 14.29 -27.75
C THR A 384 -4.99 13.55 -27.48
N GLY A 385 -5.02 12.23 -27.36
CA GLY A 385 -3.87 11.42 -26.91
C GLY A 385 -3.51 11.62 -25.44
N VAL A 386 -4.23 12.47 -24.70
CA VAL A 386 -3.97 12.75 -23.29
C VAL A 386 -4.44 11.57 -22.43
N SER A 387 -3.59 11.13 -21.52
CA SER A 387 -3.90 10.10 -20.54
C SER A 387 -4.32 10.75 -19.21
N GLU A 388 -5.48 10.34 -18.70
CA GLU A 388 -6.05 10.79 -17.43
C GLU A 388 -6.24 9.58 -16.50
N ILE A 389 -6.20 9.80 -15.19
CA ILE A 389 -6.44 8.74 -14.20
C ILE A 389 -7.86 8.87 -13.68
N MET A 390 -8.61 7.76 -13.74
CA MET A 390 -9.99 7.73 -13.29
C MET A 390 -10.22 6.60 -12.28
N PRO A 391 -10.95 6.87 -11.18
CA PRO A 391 -11.44 5.83 -10.29
C PRO A 391 -12.63 5.10 -10.96
N ILE A 392 -12.46 3.83 -11.28
CA ILE A 392 -13.51 2.96 -11.85
C ILE A 392 -14.19 2.18 -10.73
N ASN A 393 -15.51 2.34 -10.60
CA ASN A 393 -16.33 1.40 -9.83
C ASN A 393 -16.71 0.21 -10.72
N PRO A 394 -16.25 -1.03 -10.42
CA PRO A 394 -16.52 -2.21 -11.24
C PRO A 394 -18.00 -2.53 -11.41
N GLN A 395 -18.87 -2.07 -10.49
CA GLN A 395 -20.30 -2.37 -10.50
C GLN A 395 -21.11 -1.36 -11.32
N ALA A 396 -20.57 -0.16 -11.58
CA ALA A 396 -21.30 0.94 -12.20
C ALA A 396 -20.84 1.27 -13.64
N PHE A 397 -19.73 0.69 -14.11
CA PHE A 397 -19.15 1.01 -15.42
C PHE A 397 -19.35 -0.13 -16.43
N GLN A 398 -19.99 0.17 -17.57
CA GLN A 398 -20.12 -0.75 -18.70
C GLN A 398 -18.77 -0.99 -19.38
N LEU A 399 -18.51 -2.24 -19.76
CA LEU A 399 -17.21 -2.75 -20.23
C LEU A 399 -16.69 -2.09 -21.52
N ASP A 400 -17.55 -1.50 -22.36
CA ASP A 400 -17.17 -1.10 -23.72
C ASP A 400 -16.20 0.10 -23.79
N ASP A 401 -16.20 1.00 -22.80
CA ASP A 401 -15.28 2.14 -22.74
C ASP A 401 -13.87 1.77 -22.22
N THR A 402 -13.66 0.52 -21.79
CA THR A 402 -12.44 0.09 -21.09
C THR A 402 -11.38 -0.58 -21.97
N LYS A 403 -11.52 -0.57 -23.31
CA LYS A 403 -10.50 -1.15 -24.21
C LYS A 403 -9.08 -0.61 -23.98
N ASN A 404 -8.95 0.57 -23.36
CA ASN A 404 -7.66 1.21 -23.03
C ASN A 404 -7.36 1.30 -21.52
N ALA A 405 -8.20 0.73 -20.65
CA ALA A 405 -7.96 0.78 -19.20
C ALA A 405 -6.87 -0.24 -18.81
N LEU A 406 -5.63 0.23 -18.66
CA LEU A 406 -4.55 -0.55 -18.05
C LEU A 406 -4.98 -0.95 -16.63
N GLN A 407 -5.30 -2.23 -16.40
CA GLN A 407 -5.52 -2.77 -15.05
C GLN A 407 -4.18 -3.21 -14.45
N PRO A 408 -3.54 -2.43 -13.56
CA PRO A 408 -2.16 -2.64 -13.14
C PRO A 408 -2.06 -3.54 -11.90
N LYS A 409 -2.91 -4.55 -11.74
CA LYS A 409 -2.81 -5.45 -10.57
C LYS A 409 -1.71 -6.48 -10.76
N LEU A 410 -0.59 -6.31 -10.05
CA LEU A 410 0.43 -7.34 -9.93
C LEU A 410 -0.16 -8.61 -9.33
N SER A 411 0.11 -9.75 -9.95
CA SER A 411 -0.28 -11.05 -9.40
C SER A 411 0.54 -11.40 -8.14
N TRP A 412 0.02 -12.27 -7.27
CA TRP A 412 0.79 -12.83 -6.15
C TRP A 412 2.06 -13.53 -6.62
N ARG A 413 2.02 -14.17 -7.80
CA ARG A 413 3.20 -14.77 -8.43
C ARG A 413 4.26 -13.71 -8.77
N GLY A 414 3.83 -12.55 -9.26
CA GLY A 414 4.71 -11.41 -9.51
C GLY A 414 5.35 -10.88 -8.23
N LEU A 415 4.59 -10.78 -7.13
CA LEU A 415 5.13 -10.37 -5.84
C LEU A 415 6.18 -11.37 -5.30
N ILE A 416 5.85 -12.68 -5.34
CA ILE A 416 6.80 -13.73 -4.95
C ILE A 416 8.06 -13.67 -5.80
N PHE A 417 7.92 -13.44 -7.11
CA PHE A 417 9.05 -13.30 -8.01
C PHE A 417 9.94 -12.10 -7.63
N VAL A 418 9.37 -10.94 -7.31
CA VAL A 418 10.13 -9.78 -6.82
C VAL A 418 10.88 -10.12 -5.54
N LEU A 419 10.21 -10.75 -4.55
CA LEU A 419 10.86 -11.16 -3.30
C LEU A 419 12.02 -12.13 -3.54
N LEU A 420 11.86 -13.10 -4.44
CA LEU A 420 12.93 -14.02 -4.82
C LEU A 420 14.10 -13.28 -5.48
N CYS A 421 13.84 -12.30 -6.34
CA CYS A 421 14.90 -11.48 -6.92
C CYS A 421 15.65 -10.67 -5.85
N VAL A 422 14.95 -10.12 -4.84
CA VAL A 422 15.58 -9.37 -3.74
C VAL A 422 16.46 -10.29 -2.90
N LEU A 423 15.94 -11.46 -2.50
CA LEU A 423 16.71 -12.48 -1.76
C LEU A 423 17.96 -12.90 -2.55
N TRP A 424 17.80 -13.15 -3.85
CA TRP A 424 18.88 -13.54 -4.74
C TRP A 424 19.94 -12.45 -4.88
N GLY A 425 19.51 -11.20 -5.11
CA GLY A 425 20.39 -10.04 -5.20
C GLY A 425 21.17 -9.84 -3.92
N THR A 426 20.50 -9.90 -2.76
CA THR A 426 21.13 -9.77 -1.45
C THR A 426 22.18 -10.85 -1.22
N ALA A 427 21.84 -12.13 -1.48
CA ALA A 427 22.76 -13.24 -1.32
C ALA A 427 23.98 -13.11 -2.24
N SER A 428 23.78 -12.63 -3.47
CA SER A 428 24.87 -12.37 -4.42
C SER A 428 25.80 -11.27 -3.90
N ILE A 429 25.26 -10.19 -3.33
CA ILE A 429 26.06 -9.10 -2.73
C ILE A 429 26.83 -9.61 -1.49
N LEU A 430 26.20 -10.38 -0.61
CA LEU A 430 26.87 -11.00 0.54
C LEU A 430 28.05 -11.88 0.10
N HIS A 431 27.89 -12.62 -1.00
CA HIS A 431 28.97 -13.44 -1.55
C HIS A 431 30.13 -12.60 -2.08
N VAL A 432 29.87 -11.42 -2.66
CA VAL A 432 30.94 -10.48 -3.06
C VAL A 432 31.78 -10.08 -1.84
N PHE A 433 31.15 -9.87 -0.69
CA PHE A 433 31.88 -9.53 0.54
C PHE A 433 32.62 -10.72 1.17
N ALA A 434 32.16 -11.96 0.93
CA ALA A 434 32.82 -13.16 1.44
C ALA A 434 34.20 -13.40 0.81
N VAL A 435 34.43 -13.00 -0.44
CA VAL A 435 35.70 -13.28 -1.16
C VAL A 435 36.91 -12.54 -0.55
N PRO A 436 36.85 -11.23 -0.24
CA PRO A 436 37.92 -10.54 0.49
C PRO A 436 38.16 -11.05 1.93
N ALA A 437 37.13 -11.68 2.52
CA ALA A 437 37.18 -12.29 3.85
C ALA A 437 37.97 -13.60 3.89
N ALA A 438 38.12 -14.28 2.75
CA ALA A 438 38.88 -15.52 2.66
C ALA A 438 40.35 -15.29 3.07
N PRO A 439 41.02 -16.26 3.70
CA PRO A 439 42.42 -16.12 4.09
C PRO A 439 43.33 -16.12 2.85
N TRP A 440 43.67 -14.94 2.34
CA TRP A 440 44.63 -14.76 1.24
C TRP A 440 46.10 -15.03 1.65
N GLU A 441 46.34 -15.20 2.95
CA GLU A 441 47.68 -15.27 3.57
C GLU A 441 48.34 -16.65 3.53
N PHE A 442 47.69 -17.66 2.95
CA PHE A 442 48.40 -18.90 2.65
C PHE A 442 49.34 -18.66 1.47
N GLU A 443 50.63 -18.49 1.76
CA GLU A 443 51.77 -18.53 0.83
C GLU A 443 51.77 -19.79 -0.08
N SER A 444 50.94 -20.79 0.26
CA SER A 444 50.67 -22.01 -0.51
C SER A 444 49.43 -21.98 -1.41
N THR A 445 48.65 -20.89 -1.47
CA THR A 445 47.43 -20.85 -2.31
C THR A 445 47.78 -20.86 -3.80
N SER A 446 47.40 -21.96 -4.44
CA SER A 446 47.62 -22.18 -5.87
C SER A 446 47.04 -21.04 -6.69
N ARG A 447 47.70 -20.70 -7.80
CA ARG A 447 47.17 -19.72 -8.78
C ARG A 447 45.76 -20.10 -9.25
N THR A 448 45.44 -21.39 -9.25
CA THR A 448 44.13 -21.93 -9.60
C THR A 448 43.06 -21.53 -8.59
N TYR A 449 43.34 -21.65 -7.29
CA TYR A 449 42.41 -21.26 -6.22
C TYR A 449 42.08 -19.77 -6.27
N ARG A 450 43.10 -18.91 -6.42
CA ARG A 450 42.89 -17.45 -6.55
C ARG A 450 42.07 -17.07 -7.78
N ARG A 451 42.30 -17.75 -8.92
CA ARG A 451 41.49 -17.57 -10.12
C ARG A 451 40.04 -18.00 -9.92
N HIS A 452 39.83 -19.10 -9.19
CA HIS A 452 38.50 -19.58 -8.86
C HIS A 452 37.72 -18.58 -8.00
N LEU A 453 38.31 -18.11 -6.91
CA LEU A 453 37.70 -17.08 -6.05
C LEU A 453 37.33 -15.81 -6.82
N LEU A 454 38.25 -15.29 -7.65
CA LEU A 454 37.98 -14.11 -8.47
C LEU A 454 36.87 -14.37 -9.49
N SER A 455 36.83 -15.57 -10.09
CA SER A 455 35.77 -15.95 -11.01
C SER A 455 34.41 -16.03 -10.32
N GLN A 456 34.35 -16.55 -9.09
CA GLN A 456 33.13 -16.58 -8.29
C GLN A 456 32.69 -15.16 -7.91
N GLU A 457 33.62 -14.29 -7.51
CA GLU A 457 33.34 -12.88 -7.22
C GLU A 457 32.71 -12.17 -8.41
N MET A 458 33.34 -12.26 -9.59
CA MET A 458 32.81 -11.66 -10.82
C MET A 458 31.44 -12.21 -11.19
N THR A 459 31.22 -13.52 -10.99
CA THR A 459 29.92 -14.16 -11.20
C THR A 459 28.87 -13.59 -10.25
N SER A 460 29.19 -13.43 -8.97
CA SER A 460 28.29 -12.86 -7.97
C SER A 460 27.98 -11.38 -8.23
N ILE A 461 28.94 -10.58 -8.71
CA ILE A 461 28.69 -9.19 -9.15
C ILE A 461 27.68 -9.18 -10.30
N VAL A 462 27.88 -10.03 -11.31
CA VAL A 462 26.99 -10.12 -12.46
C VAL A 462 25.58 -10.60 -12.04
N HIS A 463 25.49 -11.54 -11.10
CA HIS A 463 24.22 -11.97 -10.49
C HIS A 463 23.52 -10.84 -9.73
N ALA A 464 24.25 -10.08 -8.92
CA ALA A 464 23.70 -8.94 -8.19
C ALA A 464 23.14 -7.90 -9.17
N ILE A 465 23.90 -7.51 -10.19
CA ILE A 465 23.45 -6.56 -11.23
C ILE A 465 22.22 -7.10 -11.96
N GLY A 466 22.25 -8.36 -12.40
CA GLY A 466 21.13 -9.00 -13.10
C GLY A 466 19.84 -9.01 -12.28
N ALA A 467 19.93 -9.36 -10.99
CA ALA A 467 18.78 -9.34 -10.08
C ALA A 467 18.19 -7.93 -9.95
N HIS A 468 19.03 -6.92 -9.74
CA HIS A 468 18.61 -5.54 -9.55
C HIS A 468 18.06 -4.90 -10.83
N LEU A 469 18.57 -5.26 -12.00
CA LEU A 469 18.00 -4.83 -13.29
C LEU A 469 16.58 -5.37 -13.48
N ILE A 470 16.28 -6.59 -13.02
CA ILE A 470 14.92 -7.14 -13.07
C ILE A 470 13.99 -6.47 -12.07
N ILE A 471 14.47 -6.22 -10.85
CA ILE A 471 13.73 -5.44 -9.85
C ILE A 471 13.40 -4.06 -10.42
N LEU A 472 14.38 -3.38 -11.03
CA LEU A 472 14.19 -2.12 -11.73
C LEU A 472 13.16 -2.23 -12.87
N LEU A 473 13.25 -3.26 -13.71
CA LEU A 473 12.28 -3.47 -14.78
C LEU A 473 10.86 -3.68 -14.23
N ASN A 474 10.70 -4.51 -13.18
CA ASN A 474 9.40 -4.74 -12.55
C ASN A 474 8.82 -3.47 -11.88
N SER A 475 9.68 -2.53 -11.47
CA SER A 475 9.23 -1.21 -10.99
C SER A 475 8.53 -0.38 -12.07
N ALA A 476 8.95 -0.53 -13.33
CA ALA A 476 8.41 0.20 -14.47
C ALA A 476 7.30 -0.57 -15.21
N THR A 477 7.43 -1.89 -15.33
CA THR A 477 6.49 -2.76 -16.04
C THR A 477 5.93 -3.83 -15.11
N VAL A 478 4.76 -3.56 -14.56
CA VAL A 478 4.07 -4.51 -13.66
C VAL A 478 3.50 -5.71 -14.41
N ASN A 479 3.06 -5.49 -15.64
CA ASN A 479 2.65 -6.55 -16.56
C ASN A 479 3.67 -6.69 -17.67
N VAL A 480 3.83 -7.92 -18.18
CA VAL A 480 4.63 -8.15 -19.38
C VAL A 480 3.98 -7.36 -20.53
N PRO A 481 4.71 -6.47 -21.21
CA PRO A 481 4.17 -5.72 -22.34
C PRO A 481 3.63 -6.66 -23.42
N ALA A 482 2.54 -6.29 -24.08
CA ALA A 482 2.03 -7.05 -25.22
C ALA A 482 2.85 -6.79 -26.49
N GLU A 483 3.43 -5.59 -26.58
CA GLU A 483 4.17 -5.10 -27.75
C GLU A 483 5.64 -5.53 -27.71
N GLU A 484 6.14 -5.94 -28.88
CA GLU A 484 7.57 -6.13 -29.11
C GLU A 484 8.24 -4.76 -29.35
N PRO A 485 9.51 -4.54 -28.93
CA PRO A 485 10.47 -5.52 -28.39
C PRO A 485 10.42 -5.69 -26.86
N PHE A 486 9.54 -4.96 -26.17
CA PHE A 486 9.52 -4.91 -24.70
C PHE A 486 9.06 -6.24 -24.07
N ARG A 487 8.16 -6.95 -24.75
CA ARG A 487 7.75 -8.31 -24.37
C ARG A 487 8.94 -9.27 -24.37
N PHE A 488 9.66 -9.37 -25.49
CA PHE A 488 10.86 -10.20 -25.61
C PHE A 488 11.90 -9.83 -24.56
N MET A 489 12.20 -8.54 -24.38
CA MET A 489 13.17 -8.07 -23.39
C MET A 489 12.81 -8.53 -21.96
N THR A 490 11.53 -8.40 -21.58
CA THR A 490 11.05 -8.83 -20.25
C THR A 490 11.19 -10.35 -20.04
N LEU A 491 10.85 -11.14 -21.06
CA LEU A 491 10.97 -12.61 -21.01
C LEU A 491 12.45 -13.05 -21.00
N ALA A 492 13.29 -12.42 -21.81
CA ALA A 492 14.71 -12.71 -21.88
C ALA A 492 15.41 -12.42 -20.54
N LEU A 493 15.10 -11.31 -19.90
CA LEU A 493 15.65 -10.99 -18.57
C LEU A 493 15.22 -12.01 -17.51
N ARG A 494 13.95 -12.41 -17.49
CA ARG A 494 13.46 -13.46 -16.57
C ARG A 494 14.17 -14.80 -16.79
N LEU A 495 14.37 -15.19 -18.06
CA LEU A 495 15.12 -16.40 -18.41
C LEU A 495 16.58 -16.29 -17.96
N LEU A 496 17.21 -15.15 -18.19
CA LEU A 496 18.59 -14.89 -17.79
C LEU A 496 18.77 -15.10 -16.28
N VAL A 497 17.88 -14.56 -15.45
CA VAL A 497 17.96 -14.78 -14.00
C VAL A 497 17.72 -16.24 -13.62
N ALA A 498 16.78 -16.94 -14.26
CA ALA A 498 16.60 -18.37 -14.00
C ALA A 498 17.87 -19.18 -14.30
N VAL A 499 18.57 -18.86 -15.40
CA VAL A 499 19.84 -19.48 -15.78
C VAL A 499 20.94 -19.12 -14.77
N MET A 500 21.05 -17.86 -14.37
CA MET A 500 22.04 -17.39 -13.38
C MET A 500 21.85 -18.05 -12.02
N THR A 501 20.60 -18.16 -11.55
CA THR A 501 20.25 -18.85 -10.31
C THR A 501 20.64 -20.33 -10.40
N ALA A 502 20.29 -21.00 -11.49
CA ALA A 502 20.68 -22.40 -11.69
C ALA A 502 22.20 -22.58 -11.73
N GLN A 503 22.92 -21.72 -12.45
CA GLN A 503 24.38 -21.72 -12.51
C GLN A 503 25.00 -21.56 -11.13
N SER A 504 24.50 -20.62 -10.33
CA SER A 504 25.03 -20.36 -8.99
C SER A 504 24.77 -21.50 -8.02
N VAL A 505 23.59 -22.14 -8.07
CA VAL A 505 23.28 -23.33 -7.27
C VAL A 505 24.22 -24.47 -7.66
N LEU A 506 24.39 -24.71 -8.96
CA LEU A 506 25.30 -25.75 -9.46
C LEU A 506 26.76 -25.48 -9.08
N SER A 507 27.21 -24.23 -9.19
CA SER A 507 28.60 -23.84 -8.85
C SER A 507 28.89 -24.02 -7.36
N ASN A 508 27.95 -23.66 -6.49
CA ASN A 508 28.08 -23.88 -5.05
C ASN A 508 28.03 -25.37 -4.70
N TRP A 509 27.18 -26.15 -5.37
CA TRP A 509 27.07 -27.59 -5.17
C TRP A 509 28.35 -28.32 -5.56
N THR A 510 28.95 -28.00 -6.73
CA THR A 510 30.21 -28.62 -7.16
C THR A 510 31.35 -28.30 -6.20
N PHE A 511 31.39 -27.08 -5.66
CA PHE A 511 32.40 -26.70 -4.67
C PHE A 511 32.31 -27.50 -3.37
N LEU A 512 31.08 -27.73 -2.87
CA LEU A 512 30.86 -28.52 -1.65
C LEU A 512 31.24 -30.00 -1.81
N ILE A 513 31.18 -30.54 -3.04
CA ILE A 513 31.62 -31.91 -3.32
C ILE A 513 33.15 -31.99 -3.37
N ASP A 514 33.80 -31.02 -4.04
CA ASP A 514 35.25 -31.00 -4.20
C ASP A 514 36.02 -30.73 -2.89
N GLU A 515 35.38 -30.19 -1.83
CA GLU A 515 36.00 -30.07 -0.50
C GLU A 515 35.97 -31.38 0.32
N HIS A 516 35.19 -32.37 -0.10
CA HIS A 516 35.03 -33.65 0.59
C HIS A 516 35.84 -34.81 -0.01
N ASP A 517 36.48 -34.60 -1.16
CA ASP A 517 37.43 -35.51 -1.81
C ASP A 517 38.86 -34.93 -1.77
#